data_AF-A0A7R9IUJ4-F1
#
_entry.id   AF-A0A7R9IUJ4-F1
#
_cell.length_a   1.000
_cell.length_b   1.000
_cell.length_c   1.000
_cell.angle_alpha   90.00
_cell.angle_beta   90.00
_cell.angle_gamma   90.00
#
_symmetry.space_group_name_H-M   'P 1'
#
loop_
_entity.id
_entity.type
_entity.pdbx_description
1 polymer ?
#
loop_
_entity_poly.entity_id
_entity_poly.type
_entity_poly.pdbx_seq_one_letter_code
_entity_poly.pdbx_strand_id
1 'polypeptide(L)' 'MDNKKKITKEQKQIILELVEGNEKICKGKLGPDFTNKECVEFWEEATKQLNSCVGATKSWKDWRK' A
#
# COMPACT_ATOMS: atom_id res chain seq x y z
N MET A 1 23.68 -6.25 -3.50
CA MET A 1 23.18 -6.70 -2.18
C MET A 1 21.92 -5.91 -1.89
N ASP A 2 20.76 -6.49 -2.19
CA ASP A 2 19.44 -5.88 -1.93
C ASP A 2 19.19 -5.83 -0.43
N ASN A 3 19.65 -4.76 0.20
CA ASN A 3 19.46 -4.51 1.62
C ASN A 3 17.97 -4.17 1.85
N LYS A 4 17.10 -5.21 1.93
CA LYS A 4 15.67 -5.05 2.24
C LYS A 4 15.53 -4.46 3.65
N LYS A 5 15.50 -3.14 3.73
CA LYS A 5 15.12 -2.41 4.94
C LYS A 5 13.77 -2.97 5.40
N LYS A 6 13.66 -3.28 6.69
CA LYS A 6 12.43 -3.79 7.29
C LYS A 6 11.39 -2.67 7.28
N ILE A 7 10.11 -3.06 7.12
CA ILE A 7 8.99 -2.12 7.24
C ILE A 7 9.00 -1.57 8.68
N THR A 8 9.03 -0.25 8.81
CA THR A 8 9.05 0.42 10.12
C THR A 8 7.67 0.43 10.77
N LYS A 9 7.60 0.77 12.06
CA LYS A 9 6.32 0.90 12.77
C LYS A 9 5.43 1.95 12.12
N GLU A 10 6.00 3.07 11.70
CA GLU A 10 5.29 4.15 11.00
C GLU A 10 4.69 3.67 9.68
N GLN A 11 5.47 2.97 8.85
CA GLN A 11 4.95 2.38 7.60
C GLN A 11 3.85 1.35 7.84
N LYS A 12 3.93 0.57 8.93
CA LYS A 12 2.85 -0.36 9.31
C LYS A 12 1.58 0.36 9.75
N GLN A 13 1.71 1.45 10.50
CA GLN A 13 0.60 2.28 10.93
C GLN A 13 -0.15 2.84 9.72
N ILE A 14 0.58 3.42 8.76
CA ILE A 14 0.02 3.96 7.52
C ILE A 14 -0.72 2.87 6.74
N ILE A 15 -0.15 1.66 6.61
CA ILE A 15 -0.84 0.54 5.95
C ILE A 15 -2.13 0.18 6.69
N LEU A 16 -2.11 0.15 8.03
CA LEU A 16 -3.29 -0.17 8.83
C LEU A 16 -4.40 0.86 8.57
N GLU A 17 -4.07 2.15 8.64
CA GLU A 17 -5.01 3.26 8.39
C GLU A 17 -5.59 3.21 6.97
N LEU A 18 -4.75 2.92 5.97
CA LEU A 18 -5.17 2.79 4.58
C LEU A 18 -6.12 1.61 4.38
N VAL A 19 -5.88 0.48 5.06
CA VAL A 19 -6.69 -0.73 4.96
C VAL A 19 -8.00 -0.60 5.74
N GLU A 20 -7.97 -0.01 6.94
CA GLU A 20 -9.16 0.27 7.76
C GLU A 20 -10.09 1.27 7.05
N GLY A 21 -9.52 2.30 6.42
CA GLY A 21 -10.29 3.29 5.66
C GLY A 21 -10.87 2.75 4.35
N ASN A 22 -10.33 1.64 3.83
CA ASN A 22 -10.70 1.11 2.51
C ASN A 22 -10.75 -0.42 2.50
N GLU A 23 -11.69 -1.01 3.24
CA GLU A 23 -11.93 -2.46 3.28
C GLU A 23 -12.11 -3.09 1.87
N LYS A 24 -12.63 -2.30 0.91
CA LYS A 24 -12.81 -2.68 -0.50
C LYS A 24 -11.48 -2.97 -1.22
N ILE A 25 -10.43 -2.24 -0.87
CA ILE A 25 -9.09 -2.34 -1.51
C ILE A 25 -8.39 -3.61 -1.06
N CYS A 26 -8.54 -3.98 0.20
CA CYS A 26 -7.93 -5.19 0.78
C CYS A 26 -8.67 -6.47 0.37
N LYS A 27 -10.01 -6.41 0.25
CA LYS A 27 -10.81 -7.60 -0.09
C LYS A 27 -10.68 -8.06 -1.54
N GLY A 28 -10.03 -7.30 -2.41
CA GLY A 28 -9.78 -7.69 -3.81
C GLY A 28 -11.06 -7.96 -4.62
N LYS A 29 -12.24 -7.62 -4.08
CA LYS A 29 -13.51 -7.70 -4.79
C LYS A 29 -13.56 -6.52 -5.75
N LEU A 30 -12.94 -6.72 -6.90
CA LEU A 30 -13.14 -5.89 -8.08
C LEU A 30 -14.59 -6.08 -8.50
N GLY A 31 -15.46 -5.20 -8.02
CA GLY A 31 -16.85 -5.10 -8.43
C GLY A 31 -17.02 -4.02 -9.50
N PRO A 32 -18.24 -3.83 -10.03
CA PRO A 32 -18.54 -2.71 -10.93
C PRO A 32 -18.24 -1.34 -10.30
N ASP A 33 -18.28 -1.24 -8.97
CA ASP A 33 -17.97 -0.04 -8.18
C ASP A 33 -16.49 0.14 -7.80
N PHE A 34 -15.60 -0.79 -8.12
CA PHE A 34 -14.18 -0.64 -7.80
C PHE A 34 -13.30 -1.34 -8.83
N THR A 35 -12.74 -0.53 -9.71
CA THR A 35 -11.93 -0.97 -10.84
C THR A 35 -10.50 -1.28 -10.42
N ASN A 36 -9.83 -2.12 -11.20
CA ASN A 36 -8.40 -2.39 -11.00
C ASN A 36 -7.57 -1.10 -11.13
N LYS A 37 -8.06 -0.11 -11.90
CA LYS A 37 -7.43 1.20 -12.04
C LYS A 37 -7.43 1.97 -10.72
N GLU A 38 -8.58 2.06 -10.05
CA GLU A 38 -8.69 2.74 -8.75
C GLU A 38 -7.83 2.07 -7.67
N CYS A 39 -7.73 0.74 -7.71
CA CYS A 39 -6.82 -0.02 -6.84
C CYS A 39 -5.35 0.35 -7.08
N VAL A 40 -4.94 0.42 -8.34
CA VAL A 40 -3.57 0.81 -8.71
C VAL A 40 -3.30 2.25 -8.30
N GLU A 41 -4.18 3.20 -8.65
CA GLU A 41 -4.02 4.62 -8.30
C GLU A 41 -3.89 4.81 -6.78
N PHE A 42 -4.75 4.17 -5.99
CA PHE A 42 -4.66 4.21 -4.53
C PHE A 42 -3.32 3.67 -4.01
N TRP A 43 -2.90 2.51 -4.48
CA TRP A 43 -1.65 1.91 -4.01
C TRP A 43 -0.42 2.68 -4.50
N GLU A 44 -0.47 3.33 -5.66
CA GLU A 44 0.59 4.22 -6.13
C GLU A 44 0.73 5.46 -5.24
N GLU A 45 -0.39 6.07 -4.83
CA GLU A 45 -0.37 7.17 -3.87
C GLU A 45 0.12 6.75 -2.49
N ALA A 46 -0.40 5.63 -1.97
CA ALA A 46 0.06 5.03 -0.71
C ALA A 46 1.57 4.72 -0.76
N THR A 47 2.05 4.22 -1.90
CA THR A 47 3.48 3.92 -2.10
C THR A 47 4.34 5.18 -2.02
N LYS A 48 3.87 6.32 -2.56
CA LYS A 48 4.60 7.60 -2.42
C LYS A 48 4.72 8.01 -0.96
N GLN A 49 3.65 7.89 -0.17
CA GLN A 49 3.69 8.17 1.27
C GLN A 49 4.63 7.20 2.01
N LEU A 50 4.46 5.89 1.81
CA LEU A 50 5.26 4.86 2.46
C LEU A 50 6.75 4.95 2.11
N ASN A 51 7.08 5.29 0.86
CA ASN A 51 8.46 5.44 0.41
C ASN A 51 9.08 6.78 0.82
N SER A 52 8.26 7.78 1.18
CA SER A 52 8.72 9.03 1.80
C SER A 52 9.15 8.81 3.27
N CYS A 53 8.54 7.84 3.95
CA CYS A 53 8.95 7.44 5.29
C CYS A 53 10.36 6.82 5.32
N VAL A 54 11.11 7.09 6.39
CA VAL A 54 12.40 6.44 6.62
C VAL A 54 12.15 4.94 6.87
N GLY A 55 12.55 4.09 5.93
CA GLY A 55 12.28 2.66 6.07
C GLY A 55 12.44 1.84 4.78
N ALA A 56 11.56 0.86 4.63
CA ALA A 56 11.49 0.02 3.43
C ALA A 56 10.96 0.83 2.26
N THR A 57 11.67 0.81 1.14
CA THR A 57 11.17 1.38 -0.11
C THR A 57 10.70 0.22 -0.98
N LYS A 58 9.43 0.22 -1.38
CA LYS A 58 8.86 -0.87 -2.17
C LYS A 58 7.95 -0.35 -3.27
N SER A 59 7.70 -1.21 -4.25
CA SER A 59 6.69 -1.00 -5.28
C SER A 59 5.28 -1.18 -4.71
N TRP A 60 4.28 -0.56 -5.31
CA TRP A 60 2.87 -0.73 -4.91
C TRP A 60 2.43 -2.21 -4.86
N LYS A 61 2.94 -3.03 -5.78
CA LYS A 61 2.70 -4.49 -5.81
C LYS A 61 3.26 -5.20 -4.58
N ASP A 62 4.41 -4.77 -4.08
CA ASP A 62 5.11 -5.35 -2.93
C ASP A 62 4.57 -4.85 -1.58
N TRP A 63 3.86 -3.72 -1.58
CA TRP A 63 3.11 -3.21 -0.43
C TRP A 63 1.78 -3.91 -0.26
N ARG A 64 1.11 -4.24 -1.38
CA ARG A 64 -0.14 -5.00 -1.42
C ARG A 64 0.02 -6.48 -1.07
N LYS A 65 1.21 -7.04 -1.26
CA LYS A 65 1.51 -8.47 -1.10
C LYS A 65 1.60 -8.90 0.36
#